data_AF-A0A916GH83-F1
#
_entry.id   AF-A0A916GH83-F1
#
_cell.length_a   1.000
_cell.length_b   1.000
_cell.length_c   1.000
_cell.angle_alpha   90.00
_cell.angle_beta   90.00
_cell.angle_gamma   90.00
#
_symmetry.space_group_name_H-M   'P 1'
#
loop_
_entity.id
_entity.type
_entity.pdbx_description
1 polymer ?
#
loop_
_entity_poly.entity_id
_entity_poly.type
_entity_poly.pdbx_seq_one_letter_code
_entity_poly.pdbx_strand_id
1 'polypeptide(L)'
;MGDVFRKVRSGQPLRIPAAAYNAFVDAAVDLRRRERNSNAGSALEPAQRGIVLVRNDSDDDIEPYHALAITGVLVQPDNEDQERTFHSRTPLTGEIATEESPSLSFVLALQPIKPGDLGRCVLTGVTPARVFITNETDTTCELAPEETMLASTPMGGIPILWKEDGTGEKWAVIEMGQPSPGRVTAILGAAQPIPTENNRWRYPWVEARIDGDPGSDTYLRYVPVPEGLSSQLAGGGEDPTRLAINRFEAHHMNDFDPGSGFGGLLGLGPVCELPGVLPKCPPARSLKPKLVPIPEGVCVQLTCERNSKGRPVWVFEAMSLIEIADPADENRKFNIYIEEGA
;
A
#
# COMPACT_ATOMS: atom_id res chain seq x y z
N MET A 1 43.63 -40.86 -35.80
CA MET A 1 42.98 -39.56 -36.08
C MET A 1 43.55 -38.57 -35.07
N GLY A 2 44.35 -37.60 -35.51
CA GLY A 2 45.07 -36.70 -34.61
C GLY A 2 44.14 -35.63 -34.01
N ASP A 3 44.45 -35.18 -32.79
CA ASP A 3 43.71 -34.10 -32.12
C ASP A 3 43.73 -32.82 -32.97
N VAL A 4 42.55 -32.45 -33.47
CA VAL A 4 42.32 -31.31 -34.38
C VAL A 4 42.51 -29.97 -33.67
N PHE A 5 42.45 -29.94 -32.33
CA PHE A 5 42.55 -28.72 -31.52
C PHE A 5 43.86 -28.61 -30.73
N ARG A 6 44.92 -29.29 -31.19
CA ARG A 6 46.23 -29.24 -30.55
C ARG A 6 46.78 -27.81 -30.49
N LYS A 7 46.99 -27.30 -29.27
CA LYS A 7 47.63 -26.00 -29.04
C LYS A 7 49.11 -26.05 -29.45
N VAL A 8 49.55 -25.07 -30.24
CA VAL A 8 50.96 -24.89 -30.58
C VAL A 8 51.63 -23.89 -29.62
N ARG A 9 52.92 -24.08 -29.34
CA ARG A 9 53.71 -23.13 -28.55
C ARG A 9 54.42 -22.11 -29.44
N SER A 10 54.76 -20.97 -28.88
CA SER A 10 55.59 -19.97 -29.55
C SER A 10 56.87 -20.59 -30.10
N GLY A 11 57.19 -20.34 -31.37
CA GLY A 11 58.34 -20.93 -32.08
C GLY A 11 58.09 -22.30 -32.73
N GLN A 12 56.94 -22.96 -32.51
CA GLN A 12 56.60 -24.20 -33.23
C GLN A 12 55.96 -23.89 -34.60
N PRO A 13 56.25 -24.71 -35.64
CA PRO A 13 55.62 -24.54 -36.94
C PRO A 13 54.12 -24.79 -36.85
N LEU A 14 53.33 -23.77 -37.18
CA LEU A 14 51.87 -23.81 -37.18
C LEU A 14 51.38 -24.47 -38.48
N ARG A 15 50.78 -25.67 -38.37
CA ARG A 15 50.06 -26.32 -39.47
C ARG A 15 48.61 -26.52 -39.03
N ILE A 16 47.69 -25.79 -39.64
CA ILE A 16 46.27 -25.81 -39.29
C ILE A 16 45.54 -26.76 -40.25
N PRO A 17 45.00 -27.90 -39.77
CA PRO A 17 44.12 -28.73 -40.57
C PRO A 17 42.85 -27.97 -40.96
N ALA A 18 42.29 -28.23 -42.14
CA ALA A 18 41.06 -27.59 -42.61
C ALA A 18 39.89 -27.74 -41.62
N ALA A 19 39.79 -28.89 -40.95
CA ALA A 19 38.80 -29.12 -39.90
C ALA A 19 38.94 -28.17 -38.70
N ALA A 20 40.18 -27.87 -38.28
CA ALA A 20 40.46 -26.92 -37.21
C ALA A 20 40.16 -25.49 -37.65
N TYR A 21 40.56 -25.14 -38.87
CA TYR A 21 40.30 -23.82 -39.45
C TYR A 21 38.80 -23.54 -39.56
N ASN A 22 38.03 -24.46 -40.13
CA ASN A 22 36.58 -24.32 -40.26
C ASN A 22 35.91 -24.24 -38.89
N ALA A 23 36.34 -25.04 -37.91
CA ALA A 23 35.81 -24.94 -36.54
C ALA A 23 36.08 -23.58 -35.88
N PHE A 24 37.24 -22.96 -36.14
CA PHE A 24 37.51 -21.59 -35.68
C PHE A 24 36.66 -20.55 -36.40
N VAL A 25 36.44 -20.71 -37.71
CA VAL A 25 35.54 -19.84 -38.49
C VAL A 25 34.10 -19.97 -38.00
N ASP A 26 33.62 -21.19 -37.78
CA ASP A 26 32.29 -21.47 -37.25
C ASP A 26 32.13 -20.89 -35.85
N ALA A 27 33.14 -21.02 -34.99
CA ALA A 27 33.15 -20.40 -33.66
C ALA A 27 33.15 -18.87 -33.72
N ALA A 28 33.87 -18.27 -34.67
CA ALA A 28 33.86 -16.82 -34.87
C ALA A 28 32.53 -16.30 -35.43
N VAL A 29 31.91 -17.04 -36.35
CA VAL A 29 30.57 -16.75 -36.88
C VAL A 29 29.52 -16.90 -35.78
N ASP A 30 29.61 -17.94 -34.96
CA ASP A 30 28.73 -18.16 -33.82
C ASP A 30 28.90 -17.08 -32.75
N LEU A 31 30.13 -16.70 -32.41
CA LEU A 31 30.41 -15.58 -31.50
C LEU A 31 29.83 -14.27 -32.05
N ARG A 32 30.02 -13.98 -33.35
CA ARG A 32 29.47 -12.77 -33.98
C ARG A 32 27.94 -12.79 -34.08
N ARG A 33 27.34 -13.97 -34.24
CA ARG A 33 25.89 -14.18 -34.13
C ARG A 33 25.42 -13.95 -32.70
N ARG A 34 26.16 -14.43 -31.70
CA ARG A 34 25.90 -14.17 -30.28
C ARG A 34 26.13 -12.73 -29.90
N GLU A 35 27.05 -11.99 -30.53
CA GLU A 35 27.26 -10.56 -30.29
C GLU A 35 26.15 -9.71 -30.93
N ARG A 36 25.70 -10.08 -32.14
CA ARG A 36 24.50 -9.49 -32.74
C ARG A 36 23.24 -9.84 -31.96
N ASN A 37 23.18 -11.06 -31.42
CA ASN A 37 22.12 -11.49 -30.52
C ASN A 37 22.42 -11.17 -29.06
N SER A 38 23.51 -10.51 -28.65
CA SER A 38 23.73 -10.13 -27.24
C SER A 38 23.10 -8.78 -26.95
N ASN A 39 22.67 -8.06 -27.98
CA ASN A 39 21.59 -7.08 -27.88
C ASN A 39 20.19 -7.75 -27.84
N ALA A 40 20.10 -9.07 -27.95
CA ALA A 40 18.85 -9.86 -27.94
C ALA A 40 19.03 -11.19 -27.19
N GLY A 41 19.85 -11.19 -26.13
CA GLY A 41 20.36 -12.39 -25.48
C GLY A 41 20.16 -12.23 -24.00
N SER A 42 19.53 -13.24 -23.39
CA SER A 42 19.21 -13.34 -21.98
C SER A 42 20.47 -13.12 -21.11
N ALA A 43 20.78 -11.86 -20.85
CA ALA A 43 21.02 -11.48 -19.48
C ALA A 43 19.77 -11.96 -18.74
N LEU A 44 19.96 -12.67 -17.63
CA LEU A 44 19.18 -12.28 -16.48
C LEU A 44 19.49 -10.79 -16.32
N GLU A 45 18.74 -9.92 -17.03
CA GLU A 45 18.65 -8.53 -16.62
C GLU A 45 18.36 -8.65 -15.14
N PRO A 46 19.23 -8.16 -14.24
CA PRO A 46 18.96 -8.25 -12.82
C PRO A 46 17.60 -7.63 -12.67
N ALA A 47 16.55 -8.45 -12.42
CA ALA A 47 15.15 -8.09 -12.69
C ALA A 47 15.00 -6.64 -12.26
N GLN A 48 14.96 -5.73 -13.25
CA GLN A 48 15.08 -4.30 -12.97
C GLN A 48 13.85 -4.04 -12.13
N ARG A 49 14.03 -3.94 -10.80
CA ARG A 49 12.94 -4.18 -9.86
C ARG A 49 11.86 -3.17 -10.20
N GLY A 50 10.71 -3.66 -10.67
CA GLY A 50 9.60 -2.84 -11.12
C GLY A 50 9.38 -2.70 -12.62
N ILE A 51 10.14 -3.34 -13.53
CA ILE A 51 9.76 -3.45 -14.94
C ILE A 51 9.00 -4.75 -15.18
N VAL A 52 7.83 -4.65 -15.82
CA VAL A 52 6.94 -5.76 -16.15
C VAL A 52 6.59 -5.74 -17.64
N LEU A 53 6.11 -6.88 -18.15
CA LEU A 53 5.51 -6.95 -19.49
C LEU A 53 4.00 -6.78 -19.38
N VAL A 54 3.44 -5.85 -20.16
CA VAL A 54 2.00 -5.60 -20.20
C VAL A 54 1.52 -5.64 -21.65
N ARG A 55 0.42 -6.36 -21.89
CA ARG A 55 -0.26 -6.36 -23.19
C ARG A 55 -1.24 -5.20 -23.21
N ASN A 56 -1.19 -4.41 -24.28
CA ASN A 56 -2.17 -3.37 -24.52
C ASN A 56 -3.45 -3.98 -25.09
N ASP A 57 -4.53 -4.00 -24.31
CA ASP A 57 -5.85 -4.47 -24.72
C ASP A 57 -6.78 -3.33 -25.18
N SER A 58 -6.28 -2.08 -25.21
CA SER A 58 -7.00 -0.96 -25.82
C SER A 58 -6.90 -0.96 -27.35
N ASP A 59 -7.78 -0.19 -27.99
CA ASP A 59 -7.81 -0.01 -29.45
C ASP A 59 -6.78 1.02 -29.96
N ASP A 60 -6.08 1.72 -29.05
CA ASP A 60 -5.14 2.79 -29.37
C ASP A 60 -3.67 2.40 -29.15
N ASP A 61 -2.77 3.04 -29.90
CA ASP A 61 -1.33 2.94 -29.67
C ASP A 61 -0.95 3.71 -28.39
N ILE A 62 -0.29 3.04 -27.45
CA ILE A 62 0.20 3.69 -26.23
C ILE A 62 1.59 4.24 -26.49
N GLU A 63 1.76 5.54 -26.29
CA GLU A 63 3.05 6.20 -26.44
C GLU A 63 4.01 5.93 -25.25
N PRO A 64 5.33 6.10 -25.45
CA PRO A 64 6.28 6.03 -24.35
C PRO A 64 5.94 7.04 -23.25
N TYR A 65 6.09 6.61 -22.00
CA TYR A 65 5.86 7.40 -20.78
C TYR A 65 4.41 7.78 -20.51
N HIS A 66 3.47 7.15 -21.22
CA HIS A 66 2.04 7.17 -20.92
C HIS A 66 1.64 5.95 -20.08
N ALA A 67 0.49 6.06 -19.42
CA ALA A 67 -0.03 5.08 -18.49
C ALA A 67 -1.03 4.11 -19.15
N LEU A 68 -1.02 2.85 -18.70
CA LEU A 68 -2.13 1.90 -18.86
C LEU A 68 -2.63 1.44 -17.50
N ALA A 69 -3.95 1.44 -17.31
CA ALA A 69 -4.58 0.78 -16.19
C ALA A 69 -4.40 -0.74 -16.32
N ILE A 70 -4.03 -1.40 -15.23
CA ILE A 70 -3.89 -2.86 -15.17
C ILE A 70 -5.28 -3.47 -15.03
N THR A 71 -5.66 -4.31 -15.99
CA THR A 71 -6.95 -5.01 -16.00
C THR A 71 -6.85 -6.43 -15.45
N GLY A 72 -5.65 -7.02 -15.48
CA GLY A 72 -5.45 -8.37 -14.98
C GLY A 72 -4.17 -9.03 -15.48
N VAL A 73 -4.26 -10.32 -15.75
CA VAL A 73 -3.17 -11.18 -16.21
C VAL A 73 -3.54 -11.84 -17.52
N LEU A 74 -2.57 -11.99 -18.41
CA LEU A 74 -2.79 -12.58 -19.74
C LEU A 74 -3.20 -14.05 -19.70
N VAL A 75 -2.63 -14.79 -18.75
CA VAL A 75 -2.85 -16.21 -18.54
C VAL A 75 -3.28 -16.37 -17.10
N GLN A 76 -4.48 -16.92 -16.87
CA GLN A 76 -4.92 -17.32 -15.54
C GLN A 76 -4.51 -18.78 -15.28
N PRO A 77 -4.15 -19.15 -14.05
CA PRO A 77 -3.67 -20.50 -13.73
C PRO A 77 -4.86 -21.48 -13.55
N ASP A 78 -5.69 -21.66 -14.58
CA ASP A 78 -6.89 -22.50 -14.47
C ASP A 78 -6.61 -24.01 -14.66
N ASN A 79 -5.41 -24.37 -15.11
CA ASN A 79 -4.92 -25.74 -15.23
C ASN A 79 -3.39 -25.84 -15.10
N GLU A 80 -2.86 -27.06 -14.98
CA GLU A 80 -1.43 -27.32 -14.72
C GLU A 80 -0.47 -26.72 -15.78
N ASP A 81 -0.85 -26.70 -17.06
CA ASP A 81 -0.04 -26.14 -18.14
C ASP A 81 -0.04 -24.59 -18.10
N GLN A 82 -1.18 -24.00 -17.78
CA GLN A 82 -1.33 -22.56 -17.57
C GLN A 82 -0.65 -22.11 -16.29
N GLU A 83 -0.68 -22.89 -15.21
CA GLU A 83 0.03 -22.63 -13.95
C GLU A 83 1.55 -22.61 -14.18
N ARG A 84 2.08 -23.57 -14.96
CA ARG A 84 3.49 -23.57 -15.36
C ARG A 84 3.86 -22.32 -16.17
N THR A 85 2.96 -21.87 -17.04
CA THR A 85 3.14 -20.63 -17.82
C THR A 85 3.08 -19.42 -16.90
N PHE A 86 2.12 -19.36 -15.99
CA PHE A 86 1.94 -18.30 -15.01
C PHE A 86 3.19 -18.13 -14.14
N HIS A 87 3.79 -19.22 -13.67
CA HIS A 87 5.04 -19.20 -12.90
C HIS A 87 6.25 -18.69 -13.69
N SER A 88 6.32 -19.00 -14.98
CA SER A 88 7.50 -18.68 -15.80
C SER A 88 7.41 -17.32 -16.47
N ARG A 89 6.19 -16.85 -16.76
CA ARG A 89 5.89 -15.59 -17.45
C ARG A 89 4.49 -15.14 -17.02
N THR A 90 4.41 -14.18 -16.10
CA THR A 90 3.14 -13.48 -15.79
C THR A 90 3.12 -12.11 -16.47
N PRO A 91 2.77 -12.01 -17.76
CA PRO A 91 2.48 -10.71 -18.34
C PRO A 91 1.11 -10.22 -17.84
N LEU A 92 1.04 -8.93 -17.54
CA LEU A 92 -0.20 -8.26 -17.19
C LEU A 92 -0.96 -7.87 -18.46
N THR A 93 -2.25 -7.61 -18.32
CA THR A 93 -3.06 -6.93 -19.33
C THR A 93 -3.38 -5.54 -18.85
N GLY A 94 -3.52 -4.59 -19.78
CA GLY A 94 -3.94 -3.24 -19.45
C GLY A 94 -4.71 -2.56 -20.56
N GLU A 95 -5.48 -1.55 -20.19
CA GLU A 95 -6.32 -0.74 -21.08
C GLU A 95 -6.20 0.76 -20.71
N ILE A 96 -6.82 1.62 -21.50
CA ILE A 96 -7.02 3.03 -21.12
C ILE A 96 -7.89 3.05 -19.86
N ALA A 97 -7.52 3.87 -18.87
CA ALA A 97 -8.25 3.94 -17.62
C ALA A 97 -9.71 4.35 -17.84
N THR A 98 -10.62 3.78 -17.06
CA THR A 98 -12.04 4.15 -17.02
C THR A 98 -12.39 4.66 -15.62
N GLU A 99 -13.61 5.18 -15.42
CA GLU A 99 -14.07 5.60 -14.08
C GLU A 99 -14.08 4.46 -13.06
N GLU A 100 -14.18 3.21 -13.52
CA GLU A 100 -14.16 2.01 -12.69
C GLU A 100 -12.74 1.49 -12.41
N SER A 101 -11.73 2.05 -13.08
CA SER A 101 -10.34 1.62 -12.92
C SER A 101 -9.77 2.07 -11.57
N PRO A 102 -9.09 1.20 -10.81
CA PRO A 102 -8.47 1.61 -9.56
C PRO A 102 -7.34 2.63 -9.80
N SER A 103 -7.39 3.78 -9.12
CA SER A 103 -6.54 4.96 -9.37
C SER A 103 -5.03 4.75 -9.23
N LEU A 104 -4.60 3.63 -8.66
CA LEU A 104 -3.18 3.27 -8.41
C LEU A 104 -2.78 1.92 -9.01
N SER A 105 -3.65 1.31 -9.80
CA SER A 105 -3.38 0.05 -10.49
C SER A 105 -3.08 0.32 -11.95
N PHE A 106 -1.92 0.90 -12.23
CA PHE A 106 -1.51 1.23 -13.60
C PHE A 106 0.02 1.09 -13.74
N VAL A 107 0.49 1.06 -14.97
CA VAL A 107 1.91 1.01 -15.34
C VAL A 107 2.27 2.14 -16.30
N LEU A 108 3.54 2.53 -16.39
CA LEU A 108 4.03 3.47 -17.42
C LEU A 108 4.78 2.75 -18.53
N ALA A 109 4.38 2.94 -19.79
CA ALA A 109 5.03 2.35 -20.94
C ALA A 109 6.45 2.93 -21.13
N LEU A 110 7.45 2.10 -21.44
CA LEU A 110 8.82 2.55 -21.75
C LEU A 110 9.08 2.68 -23.25
N GLN A 111 8.17 2.18 -24.06
CA GLN A 111 8.24 2.09 -25.51
C GLN A 111 6.81 2.13 -26.07
N PRO A 112 6.63 2.43 -27.36
CA PRO A 112 5.30 2.39 -27.95
C PRO A 112 4.73 0.96 -27.89
N ILE A 113 3.44 0.82 -27.54
CA ILE A 113 2.76 -0.47 -27.45
C ILE A 113 1.48 -0.43 -28.28
N LYS A 114 1.45 -1.19 -29.38
CA LYS A 114 0.28 -1.27 -30.25
C LYS A 114 -0.84 -2.12 -29.63
N PRO A 115 -2.09 -1.96 -30.09
CA PRO A 115 -3.18 -2.86 -29.73
C PRO A 115 -2.81 -4.34 -29.91
N GLY A 116 -2.98 -5.12 -28.84
CA GLY A 116 -2.67 -6.55 -28.78
C GLY A 116 -1.20 -6.92 -28.54
N ASP A 117 -0.28 -5.96 -28.59
CA ASP A 117 1.17 -6.21 -28.42
C ASP A 117 1.62 -6.15 -26.96
N LEU A 118 2.70 -6.85 -26.65
CA LEU A 118 3.37 -6.81 -25.34
C LEU A 118 4.47 -5.75 -25.33
N GLY A 119 4.45 -4.86 -24.34
CA GLY A 119 5.48 -3.86 -24.11
C GLY A 119 6.08 -3.91 -22.71
N ARG A 120 7.26 -3.30 -22.56
CA ARG A 120 7.91 -3.09 -21.26
C ARG A 120 7.30 -1.88 -20.57
N CYS A 121 6.87 -2.05 -19.33
CA CYS A 121 6.31 -0.97 -18.53
C CYS A 121 6.92 -0.93 -17.12
N VAL A 122 6.94 0.26 -16.50
CA VAL A 122 7.34 0.47 -15.12
C VAL A 122 6.09 0.36 -14.22
N LEU A 123 6.15 -0.54 -13.26
CA LEU A 123 5.18 -0.77 -12.19
C LEU A 123 5.62 -0.13 -10.86
N THR A 124 6.92 -0.12 -10.57
CA THR A 124 7.46 0.50 -9.34
C THR A 124 8.87 1.05 -9.54
N GLY A 125 9.21 2.09 -8.78
CA GLY A 125 10.50 2.77 -8.79
C GLY A 125 10.41 4.20 -9.35
N VAL A 126 11.56 4.88 -9.41
CA VAL A 126 11.64 6.24 -9.95
C VAL A 126 11.75 6.18 -11.47
N THR A 127 10.89 6.90 -12.20
CA THR A 127 10.87 6.91 -13.67
C THR A 127 10.47 8.28 -14.22
N PRO A 128 10.97 8.66 -15.42
CA PRO A 128 10.39 9.76 -16.18
C PRO A 128 8.95 9.45 -16.60
N ALA A 129 8.11 10.49 -16.69
CA ALA A 129 6.73 10.42 -17.15
C ALA A 129 6.34 11.68 -17.93
N ARG A 130 5.37 11.56 -18.84
CA ARG A 130 4.64 12.73 -19.37
C ARG A 130 3.48 13.03 -18.43
N VAL A 131 3.46 14.26 -17.92
CA VAL A 131 2.43 14.71 -16.98
C VAL A 131 1.86 16.03 -17.48
N PHE A 132 0.54 16.12 -17.54
CA PHE A 132 -0.17 17.37 -17.79
C PHE A 132 -0.19 18.20 -16.50
N ILE A 133 0.64 19.23 -16.43
CA ILE A 133 0.75 20.12 -15.27
C ILE A 133 -0.39 21.14 -15.30
N THR A 134 -1.39 20.91 -14.46
CA THR A 134 -2.52 21.80 -14.24
C THR A 134 -2.11 23.03 -13.41
N ASN A 135 -1.26 22.82 -12.42
CA ASN A 135 -0.73 23.86 -11.54
C ASN A 135 0.74 23.62 -11.20
N GLU A 136 1.57 24.68 -11.32
CA GLU A 136 3.00 24.63 -11.03
C GLU A 136 3.32 24.27 -9.58
N THR A 137 2.40 24.49 -8.63
CA THR A 137 2.62 24.11 -7.23
C THR A 137 2.33 22.64 -6.93
N ASP A 138 1.75 21.89 -7.87
CA ASP A 138 1.36 20.50 -7.63
C ASP A 138 2.59 19.59 -7.46
N THR A 139 2.66 18.87 -6.34
CA THR A 139 3.77 17.95 -6.04
C THR A 139 3.39 16.48 -6.28
N THR A 140 2.21 16.23 -6.84
CA THR A 140 1.68 14.89 -7.08
C THR A 140 0.92 14.82 -8.41
N CYS A 141 0.71 13.61 -8.91
CA CYS A 141 -0.13 13.35 -10.09
C CYS A 141 -0.99 12.09 -9.91
N GLU A 142 -1.95 11.91 -10.81
CA GLU A 142 -2.82 10.74 -10.89
C GLU A 142 -3.22 10.44 -12.34
N LEU A 143 -3.67 9.21 -12.60
CA LEU A 143 -4.25 8.82 -13.89
C LEU A 143 -5.75 9.14 -13.88
N ALA A 144 -6.20 9.94 -14.83
CA ALA A 144 -7.62 10.26 -15.01
C ALA A 144 -8.31 9.22 -15.93
N PRO A 145 -9.63 9.03 -15.79
CA PRO A 145 -10.41 8.24 -16.74
C PRO A 145 -10.27 8.78 -18.16
N GLU A 146 -10.27 7.86 -19.13
CA GLU A 146 -10.18 8.10 -20.58
C GLU A 146 -8.88 8.79 -21.02
N GLU A 147 -7.92 8.91 -20.12
CA GLU A 147 -6.63 9.54 -20.37
C GLU A 147 -5.50 8.51 -20.34
N THR A 148 -4.47 8.75 -21.15
CA THR A 148 -3.21 7.99 -21.11
C THR A 148 -2.09 8.78 -20.46
N MET A 149 -2.28 10.09 -20.27
CA MET A 149 -1.32 10.96 -19.60
C MET A 149 -1.72 11.16 -18.13
N LEU A 150 -0.73 11.23 -17.24
CA LEU A 150 -1.00 11.59 -15.85
C LEU A 150 -1.32 13.08 -15.77
N ALA A 151 -2.24 13.46 -14.88
CA ALA A 151 -2.55 14.86 -14.59
C ALA A 151 -1.94 15.27 -13.24
N SER A 152 -1.33 16.46 -13.17
CA SER A 152 -0.91 17.01 -11.88
C SER A 152 -2.12 17.40 -11.06
N THR A 153 -2.01 17.12 -9.77
CA THR A 153 -3.04 17.40 -8.78
C THR A 153 -2.34 17.69 -7.46
N PRO A 154 -2.89 18.57 -6.60
CA PRO A 154 -2.32 18.84 -5.29
C PRO A 154 -2.36 17.62 -4.36
N MET A 155 -3.15 16.57 -4.68
CA MET A 155 -3.38 15.42 -3.80
C MET A 155 -3.39 14.05 -4.51
N GLY A 156 -2.66 13.92 -5.61
CA GLY A 156 -2.54 12.69 -6.38
C GLY A 156 -1.88 11.54 -5.62
N GLY A 157 -2.05 10.34 -6.15
CA GLY A 157 -1.50 9.11 -5.58
C GLY A 157 0.00 8.93 -5.80
N ILE A 158 0.59 9.70 -6.71
CA ILE A 158 1.94 9.50 -7.21
C ILE A 158 2.79 10.76 -6.97
N PRO A 159 3.89 10.68 -6.19
CA PRO A 159 4.79 11.80 -5.98
C PRO A 159 5.51 12.25 -7.26
N ILE A 160 5.54 13.56 -7.49
CA ILE A 160 6.39 14.21 -8.50
C ILE A 160 7.67 14.68 -7.78
N LEU A 161 8.81 14.10 -8.12
CA LEU A 161 10.12 14.45 -7.56
C LEU A 161 10.73 15.67 -8.25
N TRP A 162 10.44 15.82 -9.54
CA TRP A 162 10.89 16.95 -10.36
C TRP A 162 9.94 17.11 -11.55
N LYS A 163 9.74 18.36 -12.02
CA LYS A 163 9.00 18.66 -13.25
C LYS A 163 9.59 19.88 -13.95
N GLU A 164 9.40 19.96 -15.26
CA GLU A 164 9.69 21.19 -16.01
C GLU A 164 8.80 22.35 -15.54
N ASP A 165 9.34 23.56 -15.61
CA ASP A 165 8.58 24.78 -15.30
C ASP A 165 7.46 25.01 -16.33
N GLY A 166 6.35 25.61 -15.86
CA GLY A 166 5.18 25.91 -16.67
C GLY A 166 4.04 24.89 -16.54
N THR A 167 2.87 25.28 -17.05
CA THR A 167 1.68 24.44 -17.15
C THR A 167 1.59 23.72 -18.51
N GLY A 168 0.67 22.76 -18.61
CA GLY A 168 0.43 21.93 -19.80
C GLY A 168 1.26 20.65 -19.78
N GLU A 169 1.43 20.00 -20.93
CA GLU A 169 2.21 18.77 -21.03
C GLU A 169 3.70 19.04 -20.77
N LYS A 170 4.25 18.36 -19.76
CA LYS A 170 5.63 18.52 -19.30
C LYS A 170 6.29 17.17 -19.02
N TRP A 171 7.60 17.18 -19.03
CA TRP A 171 8.37 16.10 -18.41
C TRP A 171 8.37 16.23 -16.89
N ALA A 172 8.20 15.08 -16.25
CA ALA A 172 8.37 14.93 -14.82
C ALA A 172 9.17 13.66 -14.48
N VAL A 173 9.79 13.65 -13.32
CA VAL A 173 10.32 12.45 -12.67
C VAL A 173 9.38 12.12 -11.53
N ILE A 174 8.83 10.90 -11.53
CA ILE A 174 7.85 10.46 -10.54
C ILE A 174 8.32 9.18 -9.84
N GLU A 175 7.75 8.92 -8.67
CA GLU A 175 7.97 7.68 -7.91
C GLU A 175 6.75 6.76 -8.05
N MET A 176 6.91 5.67 -8.80
CA MET A 176 5.88 4.67 -9.08
C MET A 176 5.86 3.56 -8.03
N GLY A 177 4.65 3.01 -7.82
CA GLY A 177 4.37 1.93 -6.88
C GLY A 177 3.40 2.39 -5.81
N GLN A 178 2.78 1.44 -5.12
CA GLN A 178 2.00 1.78 -3.95
C GLN A 178 2.96 2.18 -2.83
N PRO A 179 2.93 3.43 -2.33
CA PRO A 179 3.51 3.66 -1.02
C PRO A 179 2.78 2.71 -0.07
N SER A 180 3.51 1.86 0.65
CA SER A 180 2.90 1.05 1.70
C SER A 180 2.07 2.00 2.57
N PRO A 181 0.86 1.64 3.02
CA PRO A 181 0.16 2.44 4.02
C PRO A 181 1.15 2.65 5.15
N GLY A 182 1.58 3.89 5.36
CA GLY A 182 2.59 4.19 6.37
C GLY A 182 2.06 3.66 7.69
N ARG A 183 2.68 2.59 8.20
CA ARG A 183 2.32 2.00 9.48
C ARG A 183 3.29 2.57 10.50
N VAL A 184 2.75 3.24 11.50
CA VAL A 184 3.56 3.77 12.60
C VAL A 184 2.97 3.28 13.91
N THR A 185 3.84 2.80 14.79
CA THR A 185 3.46 2.54 16.19
C THR A 185 3.45 3.88 16.90
N ALA A 186 2.34 4.23 17.54
CA ALA A 186 2.19 5.54 18.17
C ALA A 186 1.52 5.47 19.53
N ILE A 187 1.93 6.36 20.42
CA ILE A 187 1.24 6.63 21.70
C ILE A 187 0.20 7.72 21.45
N LEU A 188 -1.04 7.46 21.84
CA LEU A 188 -2.14 8.41 21.73
C LEU A 188 -2.10 9.44 22.87
N GLY A 189 -2.39 10.69 22.53
CA GLY A 189 -2.71 11.77 23.48
C GLY A 189 -4.18 11.74 23.90
N ALA A 190 -4.60 12.76 24.65
CA ALA A 190 -5.97 12.89 25.12
C ALA A 190 -6.99 12.97 23.96
N ALA A 191 -8.07 12.18 24.07
CA ALA A 191 -9.11 12.12 23.07
C ALA A 191 -9.89 13.43 22.96
N GLN A 192 -10.13 13.88 21.74
CA GLN A 192 -10.86 15.10 21.42
C GLN A 192 -12.17 14.73 20.70
N PRO A 193 -13.35 15.12 21.22
CA PRO A 193 -14.62 14.80 20.58
C PRO A 193 -14.75 15.52 19.23
N ILE A 194 -15.38 14.87 18.26
CA ILE A 194 -15.75 15.50 16.99
C ILE A 194 -17.18 16.02 17.12
N PRO A 195 -17.43 17.35 17.04
CA PRO A 195 -18.74 17.93 17.41
C PRO A 195 -19.95 17.37 16.67
N THR A 196 -19.77 16.86 15.46
CA THR A 196 -20.83 16.36 14.57
C THR A 196 -20.89 14.83 14.48
N GLU A 197 -20.01 14.12 15.18
CA GLU A 197 -19.89 12.67 15.06
C GLU A 197 -20.02 12.02 16.43
N ASN A 198 -20.97 11.10 16.55
CA ASN A 198 -21.10 10.28 17.76
C ASN A 198 -20.11 9.12 17.69
N ASN A 199 -19.58 8.74 18.84
CA ASN A 199 -18.65 7.62 18.97
C ASN A 199 -17.44 7.76 18.03
N ARG A 200 -16.91 8.97 17.82
CA ARG A 200 -15.70 9.20 17.03
C ARG A 200 -14.89 10.35 17.62
N TRP A 201 -13.59 10.14 17.72
CA TRP A 201 -12.68 11.05 18.41
C TRP A 201 -11.41 11.25 17.59
N ARG A 202 -10.82 12.43 17.75
CA ARG A 202 -9.48 12.75 17.28
C ARG A 202 -8.46 12.56 18.40
N TYR A 203 -7.27 12.12 18.05
CA TYR A 203 -6.20 11.86 19.00
C TYR A 203 -4.92 12.56 18.51
N PRO A 204 -4.29 13.41 19.34
CA PRO A 204 -2.88 13.71 19.18
C PRO A 204 -2.08 12.41 19.26
N TRP A 205 -0.94 12.34 18.60
CA TRP A 205 -0.11 11.14 18.64
C TRP A 205 1.36 11.45 18.43
N VAL A 206 2.21 10.60 18.98
CA VAL A 206 3.65 10.61 18.78
C VAL A 206 4.12 9.20 18.43
N GLU A 207 5.04 9.08 17.48
CA GLU A 207 5.69 7.83 17.15
C GLU A 207 6.37 7.24 18.38
N ALA A 208 6.24 5.94 18.53
CA ALA A 208 6.70 5.21 19.69
C ALA A 208 7.40 3.91 19.30
N ARG A 209 8.30 3.47 20.17
CA ARG A 209 8.99 2.19 20.09
C ARG A 209 9.06 1.53 21.46
N ILE A 210 9.29 0.22 21.49
CA ILE A 210 9.57 -0.47 22.75
C ILE A 210 10.96 -0.04 23.24
N ASP A 211 11.05 0.35 24.50
CA ASP A 211 12.32 0.54 25.18
C ASP A 211 12.97 -0.82 25.45
N GLY A 212 14.05 -1.10 24.73
CA GLY A 212 14.79 -2.35 24.81
C GLY A 212 15.92 -2.35 25.82
N ASP A 213 16.18 -1.25 26.54
CA ASP A 213 17.28 -1.15 27.50
C ASP A 213 16.88 -1.75 28.87
N PRO A 214 17.46 -2.89 29.29
CA PRO A 214 17.14 -3.50 30.58
C PRO A 214 17.51 -2.65 31.80
N GLY A 215 18.37 -1.64 31.64
CA GLY A 215 18.76 -0.71 32.69
C GLY A 215 17.84 0.51 32.84
N SER A 216 16.83 0.65 31.97
CA SER A 216 15.92 1.78 31.95
C SER A 216 14.68 1.54 32.84
N ASP A 217 14.20 2.59 33.50
CA ASP A 217 12.95 2.57 34.26
C ASP A 217 11.71 2.33 33.37
N THR A 218 11.88 2.45 32.05
CA THR A 218 10.85 2.20 31.04
C THR A 218 11.05 0.91 30.24
N TYR A 219 11.94 0.00 30.67
CA TYR A 219 12.19 -1.27 29.98
C TYR A 219 10.90 -2.02 29.62
N LEU A 220 10.80 -2.47 28.36
CA LEU A 220 9.64 -3.12 27.73
C LEU A 220 8.34 -2.29 27.70
N ARG A 221 8.42 -0.97 27.93
CA ARG A 221 7.31 -0.05 27.72
C ARG A 221 7.47 0.67 26.38
N TYR A 222 6.35 1.09 25.81
CA TYR A 222 6.39 2.00 24.67
C TYR A 222 6.83 3.38 25.13
N VAL A 223 7.84 3.94 24.46
CA VAL A 223 8.37 5.28 24.71
C VAL A 223 8.37 6.09 23.41
N PRO A 224 8.22 7.42 23.46
CA PRO A 224 8.30 8.27 22.29
C PRO A 224 9.66 8.13 21.58
N VAL A 225 9.64 8.14 20.24
CA VAL A 225 10.86 8.19 19.44
C VAL A 225 11.38 9.64 19.43
N PRO A 226 12.64 9.90 19.83
CA PRO A 226 13.23 11.23 19.72
C PRO A 226 13.21 11.70 18.26
N GLU A 227 12.67 12.90 18.01
CA GLU A 227 12.47 13.47 16.66
C GLU A 227 11.63 12.57 15.73
N GLY A 228 10.83 11.66 16.30
CA GLY A 228 9.91 10.81 15.56
C GLY A 228 8.72 11.57 14.98
N LEU A 229 7.94 10.87 14.16
CA LEU A 229 6.71 11.41 13.58
C LEU A 229 5.72 11.81 14.69
N SER A 230 4.94 12.87 14.46
CA SER A 230 3.88 13.26 15.38
C SER A 230 2.78 14.03 14.67
N SER A 231 1.64 14.17 15.37
CA SER A 231 0.57 15.05 14.92
C SER A 231 0.84 16.55 15.12
N GLN A 232 1.93 16.91 15.81
CA GLN A 232 2.24 18.31 16.12
C GLN A 232 2.88 19.04 14.93
N LEU A 233 2.68 20.36 14.88
CA LEU A 233 3.36 21.22 13.92
C LEU A 233 4.82 21.45 14.35
N ALA A 234 5.71 21.68 13.38
CA ALA A 234 7.13 21.94 13.64
C ALA A 234 7.38 23.19 14.52
N GLY A 235 6.45 24.15 14.54
CA GLY A 235 6.48 25.34 15.39
C GLY A 235 5.78 25.18 16.74
N GLY A 236 5.34 23.96 17.08
CA GLY A 236 4.40 23.71 18.17
C GLY A 236 2.96 24.04 17.77
N GLY A 237 2.00 23.36 18.41
CA GLY A 237 0.57 23.50 18.13
C GLY A 237 -0.03 22.29 17.41
N GLU A 238 -1.35 22.23 17.42
CA GLU A 238 -2.12 21.11 16.88
C GLU A 238 -2.81 21.49 15.58
N ASP A 239 -2.75 20.59 14.59
CA ASP A 239 -3.53 20.66 13.36
C ASP A 239 -4.57 19.52 13.38
N PRO A 240 -5.88 19.83 13.42
CA PRO A 240 -6.94 18.81 13.43
C PRO A 240 -6.89 17.83 12.26
N THR A 241 -6.22 18.18 11.16
CA THR A 241 -6.05 17.31 9.98
C THR A 241 -4.93 16.28 10.16
N ARG A 242 -4.04 16.47 11.15
CA ARG A 242 -2.93 15.56 11.48
C ARG A 242 -3.24 14.62 12.64
N LEU A 243 -4.33 14.87 13.36
CA LEU A 243 -4.79 14.01 14.46
C LEU A 243 -5.27 12.67 13.90
N ALA A 244 -5.02 11.60 14.65
CA ALA A 244 -5.49 10.27 14.31
C ALA A 244 -6.99 10.13 14.65
N ILE A 245 -7.71 9.31 13.90
CA ILE A 245 -9.13 9.05 14.10
C ILE A 245 -9.35 7.56 14.32
N ASN A 246 -10.16 7.20 15.31
CA ASN A 246 -10.50 5.81 15.54
C ASN A 246 -11.54 5.25 14.56
N ARG A 247 -11.39 3.97 14.24
CA ARG A 247 -12.33 3.13 13.48
C ARG A 247 -12.96 2.10 14.43
N PHE A 248 -14.28 2.05 14.44
CA PHE A 248 -15.07 1.16 15.32
C PHE A 248 -15.68 -0.04 14.58
N GLU A 249 -15.53 -0.07 13.25
CA GLU A 249 -16.25 -0.98 12.35
C GLU A 249 -16.02 -2.46 12.69
N ALA A 250 -14.89 -2.80 13.35
CA ALA A 250 -14.59 -4.15 13.82
C ALA A 250 -15.48 -4.68 14.97
N HIS A 251 -16.30 -3.85 15.63
CA HIS A 251 -17.10 -4.24 16.82
C HIS A 251 -18.61 -4.28 16.55
N HIS A 252 -19.04 -4.07 15.31
CA HIS A 252 -20.45 -4.08 14.93
C HIS A 252 -20.85 -5.44 14.34
N MET A 253 -21.82 -6.09 14.99
CA MET A 253 -22.57 -7.21 14.44
C MET A 253 -23.98 -6.68 14.15
N ASN A 254 -24.42 -6.76 12.90
CA ASN A 254 -25.74 -6.26 12.50
C ASN A 254 -26.88 -7.20 12.90
N ASP A 255 -26.59 -8.49 13.11
CA ASP A 255 -27.55 -9.54 13.44
C ASP A 255 -27.07 -10.35 14.65
N PHE A 256 -27.88 -10.49 15.70
CA PHE A 256 -27.57 -11.40 16.82
C PHE A 256 -28.81 -12.16 17.28
N ASP A 257 -28.60 -13.36 17.83
CA ASP A 257 -29.68 -14.14 18.44
C ASP A 257 -29.93 -13.65 19.89
N PRO A 258 -31.15 -13.19 20.22
CA PRO A 258 -31.49 -12.75 21.57
C PRO A 258 -31.20 -13.84 22.62
N GLY A 259 -30.48 -13.50 23.67
CA GLY A 259 -30.12 -14.43 24.76
C GLY A 259 -28.84 -15.24 24.55
N SER A 260 -28.13 -15.06 23.42
CA SER A 260 -26.84 -15.73 23.13
C SER A 260 -25.65 -15.22 23.94
N GLY A 261 -25.80 -14.09 24.65
CA GLY A 261 -24.71 -13.46 25.43
C GLY A 261 -23.69 -12.68 24.61
N PHE A 262 -23.82 -12.64 23.28
CA PHE A 262 -22.93 -11.91 22.36
C PHE A 262 -23.69 -10.86 21.54
N GLY A 263 -24.34 -9.92 22.23
CA GLY A 263 -24.97 -8.76 21.58
C GLY A 263 -23.92 -7.77 21.12
N GLY A 264 -23.74 -7.63 19.80
CA GLY A 264 -23.01 -6.51 19.19
C GLY A 264 -23.69 -5.17 19.48
N LEU A 265 -22.97 -4.07 19.23
CA LEU A 265 -23.28 -2.73 19.73
C LEU A 265 -24.62 -2.10 19.29
N LEU A 266 -25.40 -2.77 18.43
CA LEU A 266 -26.81 -2.52 18.18
C LEU A 266 -27.63 -3.69 18.76
N GLY A 267 -28.31 -3.44 19.88
CA GLY A 267 -29.24 -4.40 20.47
C GLY A 267 -28.77 -5.05 21.78
N LEU A 268 -27.71 -4.54 22.41
CA LEU A 268 -27.68 -4.57 23.87
C LEU A 268 -28.90 -3.77 24.34
N GLY A 269 -30.00 -4.49 24.57
CA GLY A 269 -31.11 -4.01 25.36
C GLY A 269 -30.61 -3.50 26.72
N PRO A 270 -31.51 -3.01 27.58
CA PRO A 270 -31.12 -2.62 28.93
C PRO A 270 -30.25 -3.73 29.57
N VAL A 271 -29.10 -3.35 30.14
CA VAL A 271 -28.07 -4.25 30.73
C VAL A 271 -28.67 -5.34 31.65
N CYS A 272 -29.86 -5.10 32.20
CA CYS A 272 -30.65 -6.04 32.98
C CYS A 272 -31.14 -7.31 32.24
N GLU A 273 -30.94 -7.43 30.92
CA GLU A 273 -31.26 -8.64 30.14
C GLU A 273 -30.08 -9.63 30.04
N LEU A 274 -28.89 -9.27 30.55
CA LEU A 274 -27.74 -10.19 30.62
C LEU A 274 -27.95 -11.24 31.73
N PRO A 275 -27.85 -12.56 31.42
CA PRO A 275 -28.02 -13.60 32.42
C PRO A 275 -27.01 -13.44 33.57
N GLY A 276 -27.49 -13.37 34.82
CA GLY A 276 -26.65 -13.31 36.02
C GLY A 276 -26.27 -11.91 36.50
N VAL A 277 -26.73 -10.84 35.83
CA VAL A 277 -26.39 -9.45 36.23
C VAL A 277 -27.52 -8.83 37.05
N LEU A 278 -27.39 -8.96 38.37
CA LEU A 278 -28.09 -8.24 39.46
C LEU A 278 -29.55 -8.67 39.81
N PRO A 279 -29.81 -9.24 41.00
CA PRO A 279 -31.17 -9.52 41.50
C PRO A 279 -31.97 -8.27 41.91
N LYS A 280 -31.37 -7.07 41.86
CA LYS A 280 -31.99 -5.77 42.14
C LYS A 280 -31.58 -4.72 41.09
N CYS A 281 -31.85 -4.98 39.82
CA CYS A 281 -31.69 -3.97 38.78
C CYS A 281 -32.66 -2.79 39.04
N PRO A 282 -32.22 -1.51 38.98
CA PRO A 282 -33.13 -0.38 38.87
C PRO A 282 -34.06 -0.57 37.65
N PRO A 283 -35.21 0.12 37.57
CA PRO A 283 -36.22 -0.18 36.55
C PRO A 283 -35.59 -0.32 35.16
N ALA A 284 -35.93 -1.41 34.47
CA ALA A 284 -35.29 -2.03 33.31
C ALA A 284 -35.14 -1.16 32.03
N ARG A 285 -34.97 0.15 32.15
CA ARG A 285 -34.89 1.14 31.08
C ARG A 285 -33.67 2.05 31.18
N SER A 286 -32.83 1.89 32.21
CA SER A 286 -31.93 2.97 32.64
C SER A 286 -30.45 2.61 32.69
N LEU A 287 -29.94 1.65 31.93
CA LEU A 287 -28.49 1.47 31.79
C LEU A 287 -28.19 1.24 30.32
N LYS A 288 -27.45 2.16 29.71
CA LYS A 288 -27.09 2.11 28.30
C LYS A 288 -25.58 1.95 28.17
N PRO A 289 -25.09 0.92 27.46
CA PRO A 289 -23.68 0.82 27.14
C PRO A 289 -23.30 1.98 26.21
N LYS A 290 -22.21 2.66 26.54
CA LYS A 290 -21.66 3.76 25.75
C LYS A 290 -20.21 3.46 25.41
N LEU A 291 -19.86 3.63 24.13
CA LEU A 291 -18.46 3.64 23.73
C LEU A 291 -17.78 4.85 24.35
N VAL A 292 -16.63 4.60 24.97
CA VAL A 292 -15.77 5.68 25.47
C VAL A 292 -14.49 5.74 24.63
N PRO A 293 -13.86 6.93 24.55
CA PRO A 293 -12.61 7.07 23.80
C PRO A 293 -11.51 6.17 24.37
N ILE A 294 -10.52 5.88 23.53
CA ILE A 294 -9.30 5.21 23.96
C ILE A 294 -8.56 6.11 24.96
N PRO A 295 -8.11 5.59 26.11
CA PRO A 295 -7.35 6.39 27.07
C PRO A 295 -6.06 6.97 26.49
N GLU A 296 -5.67 8.13 27.01
CA GLU A 296 -4.35 8.71 26.76
C GLU A 296 -3.23 7.74 27.20
N GLY A 297 -2.13 7.72 26.46
CA GLY A 297 -0.98 6.86 26.73
C GLY A 297 -1.08 5.45 26.16
N VAL A 298 -2.24 5.06 25.62
CA VAL A 298 -2.38 3.77 24.94
C VAL A 298 -1.57 3.78 23.64
N CYS A 299 -0.80 2.72 23.43
CA CYS A 299 -0.06 2.50 22.21
C CYS A 299 -0.93 1.75 21.19
N VAL A 300 -0.97 2.25 19.96
CA VAL A 300 -1.72 1.65 18.83
C VAL A 300 -0.84 1.58 17.59
N GLN A 301 -1.27 0.78 16.62
CA GLN A 301 -0.73 0.84 15.27
C GLN A 301 -1.61 1.79 14.45
N LEU A 302 -1.03 2.90 13.99
CA LEU A 302 -1.68 3.81 13.05
C LEU A 302 -1.40 3.37 11.62
N THR A 303 -2.39 3.60 10.77
CA THR A 303 -2.28 3.46 9.31
C THR A 303 -2.62 4.80 8.68
N CYS A 304 -1.82 5.25 7.71
CA CYS A 304 -2.18 6.40 6.90
C CYS A 304 -3.09 5.96 5.74
N GLU A 305 -4.31 6.47 5.71
CA GLU A 305 -5.31 6.23 4.67
C GLU A 305 -5.72 7.54 3.99
N ARG A 306 -6.52 7.46 2.92
CA ARG A 306 -7.18 8.63 2.32
C ARG A 306 -8.66 8.63 2.67
N ASN A 307 -9.18 9.80 3.07
CA ASN A 307 -10.61 9.97 3.26
C ASN A 307 -11.36 10.13 1.91
N SER A 308 -12.69 10.25 1.95
CA SER A 308 -13.53 10.44 0.75
C SER A 308 -13.22 11.69 -0.08
N LYS A 309 -12.37 12.60 0.42
CA LYS A 309 -11.89 13.80 -0.28
C LYS A 309 -10.42 13.69 -0.67
N GLY A 310 -9.85 12.49 -0.66
CA GLY A 310 -8.47 12.20 -1.02
C GLY A 310 -7.42 12.67 0.00
N ARG A 311 -7.80 13.25 1.14
CA ARG A 311 -6.85 13.77 2.14
C ARG A 311 -6.26 12.64 2.98
N PRO A 312 -4.93 12.65 3.24
CA PRO A 312 -4.32 11.70 4.14
C PRO A 312 -4.92 11.89 5.54
N VAL A 313 -5.34 10.79 6.15
CA VAL A 313 -5.87 10.74 7.51
C VAL A 313 -5.23 9.55 8.20
N TRP A 314 -4.70 9.79 9.39
CA TRP A 314 -4.22 8.74 10.26
C TRP A 314 -5.41 8.06 10.93
N VAL A 315 -5.51 6.76 10.80
CA VAL A 315 -6.56 5.97 11.45
C VAL A 315 -5.98 4.80 12.21
N PHE A 316 -6.75 4.28 13.16
CA PHE A 316 -6.42 3.05 13.84
C PHE A 316 -7.68 2.30 14.26
N GLU A 317 -7.50 1.00 14.43
CA GLU A 317 -8.47 0.10 15.03
C GLU A 317 -7.95 -0.32 16.39
N ALA A 318 -8.76 -0.12 17.42
CA ALA A 318 -8.45 -0.56 18.77
C ALA A 318 -9.75 -0.93 19.48
N MET A 319 -9.67 -1.92 20.37
CA MET A 319 -10.78 -2.25 21.25
C MET A 319 -11.09 -1.05 22.14
N SER A 320 -12.27 -0.48 21.93
CA SER A 320 -12.73 0.64 22.74
C SER A 320 -13.37 0.13 24.02
N LEU A 321 -13.10 0.84 25.11
CA LEU A 321 -13.72 0.52 26.39
C LEU A 321 -15.23 0.82 26.30
N ILE A 322 -16.03 0.05 27.03
CA ILE A 322 -17.47 0.27 27.17
C ILE A 322 -17.71 0.74 28.60
N GLU A 323 -18.37 1.89 28.75
CA GLU A 323 -18.85 2.39 30.04
C GLU A 323 -20.36 2.17 30.14
N ILE A 324 -20.82 1.77 31.32
CA ILE A 324 -22.24 1.68 31.65
C ILE A 324 -22.59 2.90 32.50
N ALA A 325 -23.45 3.76 31.97
CA ALA A 325 -23.86 5.01 32.62
C ALA A 325 -25.36 5.04 32.93
N ASP A 326 -25.72 5.78 33.99
CA ASP A 326 -27.11 6.12 34.33
C ASP A 326 -27.62 7.21 33.38
N PRO A 327 -28.70 7.02 32.60
CA PRO A 327 -29.26 8.05 31.75
C PRO A 327 -29.98 9.15 32.53
N ALA A 328 -30.23 9.00 33.84
CA ALA A 328 -30.71 10.08 34.70
C ALA A 328 -29.57 10.95 35.26
N ASP A 329 -28.34 10.42 35.29
CA ASP A 329 -27.12 11.11 35.71
C ASP A 329 -25.91 10.50 34.98
N GLU A 330 -25.58 11.06 33.82
CA GLU A 330 -24.52 10.50 32.94
C GLU A 330 -23.13 10.49 33.60
N ASN A 331 -22.94 11.18 34.72
CA ASN A 331 -21.69 11.16 35.48
C ASN A 331 -21.62 10.03 36.51
N ARG A 332 -22.73 9.33 36.77
CA ARG A 332 -22.79 8.21 37.71
C ARG A 332 -22.23 6.95 37.04
N LYS A 333 -20.99 6.63 37.39
CA LYS A 333 -20.28 5.44 36.91
C LYS A 333 -20.66 4.20 37.72
N PHE A 334 -20.95 3.09 37.05
CA PHE A 334 -21.17 1.80 37.71
C PHE A 334 -19.97 0.89 37.49
N ASN A 335 -19.37 0.44 38.58
CA ASN A 335 -18.43 -0.67 38.54
C ASN A 335 -19.24 -1.96 38.55
N ILE A 336 -19.11 -2.79 37.52
CA ILE A 336 -19.62 -4.16 37.55
C ILE A 336 -18.64 -4.98 38.37
N TYR A 337 -19.07 -5.42 39.55
CA TYR A 337 -18.37 -6.46 40.28
C TYR A 337 -19.03 -7.79 39.93
N ILE A 338 -18.24 -8.76 39.45
CA ILE A 338 -18.67 -10.15 39.43
C ILE A 338 -18.59 -10.61 40.88
N GLU A 339 -19.72 -10.78 41.55
CA GLU A 339 -19.75 -11.54 42.79
C GLU A 339 -19.44 -13.00 42.44
N GLU A 340 -18.30 -13.51 42.90
CA GLU A 340 -18.04 -14.94 42.89
C GLU A 340 -19.05 -15.64 43.82
N GLY A 341 -20.12 -16.17 43.22
CA GLY A 341 -20.90 -17.29 43.72
C GLY A 341 -21.87 -17.03 44.89
N ALA A 342 -23.15 -17.26 44.61
CA ALA A 342 -24.08 -17.95 45.52
C ALA A 342 -25.00 -18.87 44.69
#